data_AF-A0A3D4FG29-F1
#
_entry.id   AF-A0A3D4FG29-F1
#
_cell.length_a   1.000
_cell.length_b   1.000
_cell.length_c   1.000
_cell.angle_alpha   90.00
_cell.angle_beta   90.00
_cell.angle_gamma   90.00
#
_symmetry.space_group_name_H-M   'P 1'
#
loop_
_entity.id
_entity.type
_entity.pdbx_description
1 polymer ?
#
loop_
_entity_poly.entity_id
_entity_poly.type
_entity_poly.pdbx_seq_one_letter_code
_entity_poly.pdbx_strand_id
1 'polypeptide(L)' 'IYNSDKEATFHVPENSYVFIGDNRANSLDARDWENPYISYDDIKGKARFIIKPFSRFGKLK' A
#
# COMPACT_ATOMS: atom_id res chain seq x y z
N ILE A 1 21.86 -8.63 -6.44
CA ILE A 1 21.71 -7.25 -5.90
C ILE A 1 20.24 -6.92 -6.06
N TYR A 2 19.48 -6.87 -4.96
CA TYR A 2 18.11 -6.33 -5.01
C TYR A 2 18.27 -4.81 -5.06
N ASN A 3 18.20 -4.22 -6.26
CA ASN A 3 18.14 -2.76 -6.38
C ASN A 3 16.79 -2.33 -5.77
N SER A 4 16.83 -1.79 -4.55
CA SER A 4 15.66 -1.33 -3.79
C SER A 4 15.03 -0.08 -4.39
N ASP A 5 15.79 0.63 -5.22
CA ASP A 5 15.46 1.99 -5.65
C ASP A 5 14.77 1.90 -7.01
N LYS A 6 13.46 1.65 -6.95
CA LYS A 6 12.55 1.77 -8.10
C LYS A 6 11.93 3.16 -8.08
N GLU A 7 12.22 3.96 -9.10
CA GLU A 7 11.54 5.23 -9.35
C GLU A 7 10.31 5.01 -10.24
N ALA A 8 9.20 5.67 -9.91
CA ALA A 8 7.97 5.62 -10.69
C ALA A 8 7.19 6.94 -10.56
N THR A 9 6.59 7.38 -11.66
CA THR A 9 5.72 8.56 -11.71
C THR A 9 4.29 8.12 -12.01
N PHE A 10 3.34 8.56 -11.20
CA PHE A 10 1.93 8.21 -11.34
C PHE A 10 1.07 9.44 -11.65
N HIS A 11 0.29 9.38 -12.72
CA HIS A 11 -0.78 10.33 -13.00
C HIS A 11 -2.09 9.76 -12.46
N VAL A 12 -2.33 9.95 -11.16
CA VAL A 12 -3.44 9.32 -10.45
C VAL A 12 -4.78 9.92 -10.91
N PRO A 13 -5.70 9.13 -11.48
CA PRO A 13 -7.02 9.61 -11.88
C PRO A 13 -7.87 10.04 -10.68
N GLU A 14 -8.95 10.77 -10.93
CA GLU A 14 -9.94 11.09 -9.91
C GLU A 14 -10.54 9.81 -9.29
N ASN A 15 -10.85 9.85 -7.99
CA ASN A 15 -11.37 8.71 -7.21
C ASN A 15 -10.52 7.43 -7.30
N SER A 16 -9.24 7.56 -7.61
CA SER A 16 -8.29 6.45 -7.68
C SER A 16 -7.14 6.65 -6.71
N TYR A 17 -6.49 5.55 -6.33
CA TYR A 17 -5.45 5.54 -5.32
C TYR A 17 -4.28 4.65 -5.74
N VAL A 18 -3.07 5.07 -5.37
CA VAL A 18 -1.84 4.29 -5.50
C VAL A 18 -1.53 3.68 -4.14
N PHE A 19 -1.32 2.37 -4.10
CA PHE A 19 -0.94 1.64 -2.89
C PHE A 19 0.54 1.27 -2.96
N ILE A 20 1.28 1.55 -1.88
CA ILE A 20 2.70 1.23 -1.75
C ILE A 20 2.92 0.62 -0.37
N GLY A 21 3.53 -0.56 -0.31
CA GLY A 21 3.79 -1.23 0.96
C GLY A 21 4.97 -0.63 1.71
N ASP A 22 4.94 -0.70 3.04
CA ASP A 22 6.03 -0.19 3.89
C ASP A 22 7.34 -0.97 3.68
N ASN A 23 7.25 -2.28 3.46
CA ASN A 23 8.41 -3.12 3.12
C ASN A 23 8.77 -2.96 1.63
N ARG A 24 9.30 -1.79 1.27
CA ARG A 24 9.47 -1.33 -0.11
C ARG A 24 10.17 -2.31 -1.04
N ALA A 25 11.19 -3.00 -0.54
CA ALA A 25 11.99 -3.94 -1.32
C ALA A 25 11.27 -5.27 -1.61
N ASN A 26 10.22 -5.59 -0.85
CA ASN A 26 9.52 -6.88 -0.90
C ASN A 26 7.99 -6.70 -0.91
N SER A 27 7.52 -5.67 -1.59
CA SER A 27 6.11 -5.33 -1.71
C SER A 27 5.71 -5.41 -3.18
N LEU A 28 4.80 -6.32 -3.51
CA LEU A 28 4.15 -6.37 -4.82
C LEU A 28 3.02 -5.34 -4.81
N ASP A 29 3.35 -4.11 -5.19
CA ASP A 29 2.45 -2.97 -5.12
C ASP A 29 2.34 -2.23 -6.46
N ALA A 30 1.76 -1.03 -6.48
CA ALA A 30 1.49 -0.26 -7.69
C ALA A 30 2.72 -0.02 -8.58
N ARG A 31 3.94 -0.17 -8.07
CA ARG A 31 5.17 -0.11 -8.87
C ARG A 31 5.35 -1.30 -9.81
N ASP A 32 4.69 -2.42 -9.52
CA ASP A 32 4.82 -3.70 -10.21
C ASP A 32 3.52 -4.18 -10.88
N TRP A 33 2.37 -3.58 -10.56
CA TRP A 33 1.08 -3.96 -11.15
C TRP A 33 0.90 -3.40 -12.56
N GLU A 34 0.24 -4.16 -13.44
CA GLU A 34 -0.11 -3.68 -14.80
C GLU A 34 -1.08 -2.49 -14.75
N ASN A 35 -2.07 -2.54 -13.84
CA ASN A 35 -2.90 -1.40 -13.49
C ASN A 35 -2.56 -0.93 -12.07
N PRO A 36 -1.88 0.22 -11.89
CA PRO A 36 -1.37 0.66 -10.60
C PRO A 36 -2.42 1.32 -9.69
N TYR A 37 -3.65 1.50 -10.19
CA TYR A 37 -4.68 2.29 -9.55
C TYR A 37 -5.80 1.41 -8.98
N ILE A 38 -6.25 1.75 -7.78
CA ILE A 38 -7.40 1.15 -7.12
C ILE A 38 -8.51 2.19 -7.01
N SER A 39 -9.73 1.84 -7.41
CA SER A 39 -10.90 2.72 -7.29
C SER A 39 -11.28 2.93 -5.82
N TYR A 40 -11.83 4.10 -5.49
CA TYR A 40 -12.43 4.38 -4.19
C TYR A 40 -13.44 3.30 -3.77
N ASP A 41 -14.23 2.78 -4.71
CA ASP A 41 -15.29 1.80 -4.45
C ASP A 41 -14.75 0.43 -3.96
N ASP A 42 -13.47 0.16 -4.26
CA ASP A 42 -12.79 -1.05 -3.80
C ASP A 42 -12.23 -0.90 -2.38
N ILE A 43 -12.14 0.33 -1.85
CA ILE A 43 -11.62 0.59 -0.50
C ILE A 43 -12.64 0.19 0.54
N LYS A 44 -12.32 -0.85 1.31
CA LYS A 44 -13.20 -1.35 2.38
C LYS A 44 -13.07 -0.60 3.70
N GLY A 45 -11.98 0.15 3.90
CA GLY A 45 -11.81 0.98 5.10
C GLY A 45 -10.37 1.38 5.39
N LYS A 46 -10.17 2.00 6.55
CA LYS A 46 -8.85 2.44 7.05
C LYS A 46 -8.45 1.58 8.24
N ALA A 47 -7.25 1.01 8.19
CA ALA A 47 -6.70 0.27 9.33
C ALA A 47 -6.43 1.25 10.50
N ARG A 48 -6.98 0.94 11.69
CA ARG A 48 -6.88 1.79 12.90
C ARG A 48 -6.36 1.07 14.14
N PHE A 49 -6.53 -0.24 14.22
CA PHE A 49 -6.18 -1.04 15.39
C PHE A 49 -5.49 -2.35 15.00
N ILE A 50 -4.51 -2.76 15.79
CA ILE A 50 -3.87 -4.07 15.74
C ILE A 50 -4.58 -4.93 16.78
N ILE A 51 -5.17 -6.04 16.34
CA ILE A 51 -5.85 -6.99 17.25
C ILE A 51 -4.87 -8.08 17.70
N LYS A 52 -3.92 -8.46 16.84
CA LYS A 52 -2.97 -9.54 17.10
C LYS A 52 -1.62 -9.30 16.41
N PRO A 53 -0.51 -9.84 16.95
CA PRO A 53 -0.40 -10.54 18.25
C PRO A 53 -0.71 -9.60 19.43
N PHE A 54 -1.18 -10.14 20.56
CA PHE A 54 -1.65 -9.33 21.70
C PHE A 54 -0.57 -8.41 22.30
N SER A 55 0.72 -8.75 22.13
CA SER A 55 1.84 -7.88 22.49
C SER A 55 1.85 -6.55 21.72
N ARG A 56 1.11 -6.46 20.61
CA ARG A 56 0.93 -5.25 19.81
C ARG A 56 -0.51 -4.74 19.84
N PHE A 57 -1.37 -5.27 20.70
CA PHE A 57 -2.77 -4.86 20.76
C PHE A 57 -2.88 -3.36 21.05
N GLY A 58 -3.65 -2.65 20.23
CA GLY A 58 -3.87 -1.21 20.40
C GLY A 58 -3.99 -0.47 19.08
N LYS A 59 -3.88 0.86 19.14
CA LYS A 59 -3.97 1.73 17.97
C LYS A 59 -2.80 1.44 17.02
N LEU A 60 -3.10 1.28 15.73
CA LEU A 60 -2.09 1.22 14.68
C LEU A 60 -1.35 2.57 14.67
N LYS A 61 -0.04 2.50 14.90
CA LYS A 61 0.86 3.67 14.91
C LYS A 61 1.21 4.08 13.48
#